data_AF-A0A2S0JLW9-F1
#
_entry.id   AF-A0A2S0JLW9-F1
#
_cell.length_a   1.000
_cell.length_b   1.000
_cell.length_c   1.000
_cell.angle_alpha   90.00
_cell.angle_beta   90.00
_cell.angle_gamma   90.00
#
_symmetry.space_group_name_H-M   'P 1'
#
loop_
_entity.id
_entity.type
_entity.pdbx_description
1 polymer ?
#
loop_
_entity_poly.entity_id
_entity_poly.type
_entity_poly.pdbx_seq_one_letter_code
_entity_poly.pdbx_strand_id
1 'polypeptide(L)'
;MSQKYPLKETLSPINKDGRDRINENWTRIMAYFDYVQSQIKVLAGGQEVDELITRLEQAIEKAEIDVQNYITQVDTTVQQAIDANNTATQDAIAANNAALQTALDTVAARLIEVTQAISNAETATADATNAKNAAIQATQDAQVAIDTMQSLIDNFGSRGAWSSTTQYYKNNLTEVDGRTYIALKENINTPVTDKSTWALFADKGIQGAEGPRGLPGKDGKDGTGVNIIGGLTSEDDLPTVGTPGDAYMIGGDLYVWQDDTGSWKNVGPIQGPEGKSAYDLAVENGFVGTIEEWIESQKGETGPRGPEGPQGPPGQDADLTEVTEQLDQMKPKVDNSWQKNVYNDANVLNLGHYSASKSLIVNPEDWKSTVNVEALRISIPTNVFSGLIRVVYASAYQHTNASGGAIVEYNLEVYGGAVQKQQKTITSISQNFAKNYLIGDVILGDDMLYVMLYKGSNARNAVSVKVDVFSPIATFDYTKNISFTTLDTNSPTSYEYRGHHKYLALYNIAQATTIY
;
A
#
# COMPACT_ATOMS: atom_id res chain seq x y z
N MET A 1 57.22 37.99 76.16
CA MET A 1 58.02 38.87 77.03
C MET A 1 58.79 38.02 78.05
N SER A 2 59.92 37.45 77.65
CA SER A 2 60.82 36.73 78.57
C SER A 2 61.90 37.70 79.03
N GLN A 3 61.73 38.29 80.22
CA GLN A 3 62.82 38.98 80.90
C GLN A 3 63.02 38.37 82.29
N LYS A 4 64.23 37.85 82.43
CA LYS A 4 64.84 37.00 83.44
C LYS A 4 65.11 37.80 84.73
N TYR A 5 64.52 37.40 85.87
CA TYR A 5 64.95 37.89 87.19
C TYR A 5 64.97 36.76 88.23
N PRO A 6 65.99 35.89 88.24
CA PRO A 6 66.24 35.04 89.41
C PRO A 6 66.60 35.94 90.59
N LEU A 7 66.01 35.67 91.76
CA LEU A 7 66.30 36.34 93.04
C LEU A 7 67.74 36.03 93.49
N LYS A 8 68.73 36.63 92.83
CA LYS A 8 70.13 36.62 93.27
C LYS A 8 70.41 37.98 93.89
N GLU A 9 70.65 37.96 95.21
CA GLU A 9 71.17 39.05 96.03
C GLU A 9 70.20 40.15 96.46
N THR A 10 69.13 39.78 97.17
CA THR A 10 68.46 40.70 98.10
C THR A 10 68.63 40.20 99.52
N LEU A 11 68.76 41.12 100.48
CA LEU A 11 68.72 40.93 101.95
C LEU A 11 67.33 40.41 102.39
N SER A 12 66.86 39.36 101.72
CA SER A 12 65.56 38.75 101.92
C SER A 12 65.63 37.86 103.16
N PRO A 13 64.63 37.89 104.07
CA PRO A 13 64.57 37.04 105.26
C PRO A 13 64.41 35.54 104.95
N ILE A 14 64.51 35.15 103.68
CA ILE A 14 64.29 33.80 103.16
C ILE A 14 65.65 33.14 102.94
N ASN A 15 65.85 31.97 103.55
CA ASN A 15 67.07 31.18 103.42
C ASN A 15 67.27 30.67 101.97
N LYS A 16 68.48 30.19 101.66
CA LYS A 16 68.85 29.71 100.32
C LYS A 16 67.86 28.67 99.77
N ASP A 17 67.51 27.67 100.58
CA ASP A 17 66.57 26.62 100.20
C ASP A 17 65.17 27.17 99.89
N GLY A 18 64.73 28.20 100.63
CA GLY A 18 63.48 28.90 100.35
C GLY A 18 63.50 29.62 99.00
N ARG A 19 64.64 30.23 98.63
CA ARG A 19 64.81 30.87 97.31
C ARG A 19 64.85 29.85 96.17
N ASP A 20 65.54 28.73 96.37
CA ASP A 20 65.65 27.67 95.35
C ASP A 20 64.28 27.03 95.09
N ARG A 21 63.49 26.75 96.13
CA ARG A 21 62.10 26.27 95.99
C ARG A 21 61.19 27.26 95.27
N ILE A 22 61.34 28.56 95.54
CA ILE A 22 60.58 29.60 94.84
C ILE A 22 60.96 29.63 93.36
N ASN A 23 62.24 29.54 93.03
CA ASN A 23 62.72 29.52 91.65
C ASN A 23 62.26 28.26 90.89
N GLU A 24 62.26 27.09 91.54
CA GLU A 24 61.74 25.84 90.94
C GLU A 24 60.22 25.92 90.70
N ASN A 25 59.47 26.41 91.67
CA ASN A 25 58.03 26.62 91.53
C ASN A 25 57.72 27.61 90.41
N TRP A 26 58.46 28.72 90.33
CA TRP A 26 58.33 29.69 89.24
C TRP A 26 58.61 29.05 87.87
N THR A 27 59.66 28.24 87.78
CA THR A 27 60.00 27.52 86.54
C THR A 27 58.87 26.56 86.11
N ARG A 28 58.29 25.83 87.06
CA ARG A 28 57.15 24.93 86.79
C ARG A 28 55.90 25.69 86.38
N ILE A 29 55.61 26.82 87.02
CA ILE A 29 54.47 27.68 86.68
C ILE A 29 54.62 28.21 85.25
N MET A 30 55.80 28.67 84.86
CA MET A 30 56.05 29.16 83.50
C MET A 30 55.90 28.04 82.46
N ALA A 31 56.43 26.84 82.72
CA ALA A 31 56.26 25.69 81.83
C ALA A 31 54.77 25.29 81.67
N TYR A 32 54.00 25.31 82.77
CA TYR A 32 52.56 25.10 82.71
C TYR A 32 51.83 26.20 81.94
N PHE A 33 52.24 27.45 82.11
CA PHE A 33 51.64 28.58 81.40
C PHE A 33 51.89 28.48 79.89
N ASP A 34 53.11 28.14 79.47
CA ASP A 34 53.44 27.92 78.06
C ASP A 34 52.66 26.75 77.46
N TYR A 35 52.50 25.65 78.22
CA TYR A 35 51.67 24.51 77.83
C TYR A 35 50.20 24.91 77.66
N VAL A 36 49.63 25.64 78.62
CA VAL A 36 48.25 26.13 78.53
C VAL A 36 48.07 27.09 77.36
N GLN A 37 49.04 27.97 77.08
CA GLN A 37 49.00 28.85 75.90
C GLN A 37 49.01 28.05 74.59
N SER A 38 49.77 26.95 74.51
CA SER A 38 49.78 26.08 73.33
C SER A 38 48.42 25.40 73.11
N GLN A 39 47.80 24.90 74.19
CA GLN A 39 46.47 24.29 74.14
C GLN A 39 45.41 25.34 73.76
N ILE A 40 45.51 26.56 74.28
CA ILE A 40 44.62 27.67 73.90
C ILE A 40 44.76 28.01 72.42
N LYS A 41 45.97 28.05 71.85
CA LYS A 41 46.14 28.31 70.40
C LYS A 41 45.51 27.24 69.51
N VAL A 42 45.62 25.98 69.90
CA VAL A 42 44.96 24.86 69.19
C VAL A 42 43.44 24.97 69.31
N LEU A 43 42.93 25.31 70.50
CA LEU A 43 41.50 25.48 70.76
C LEU A 43 40.92 26.78 70.15
N ALA A 44 41.75 27.81 69.93
CA ALA A 44 41.33 29.12 69.43
C ALA A 44 41.53 29.31 67.92
N GLY A 45 42.08 28.32 67.20
CA GLY A 45 42.35 28.42 65.76
C GLY A 45 43.54 29.35 65.46
N GLY A 46 44.76 28.90 65.71
CA GLY A 46 45.97 29.64 65.30
C GLY A 46 46.22 29.59 63.79
N GLN A 47 47.18 30.39 63.30
CA GLN A 47 47.54 30.56 61.86
C GLN A 47 47.66 29.25 61.06
N GLU A 48 48.21 28.18 61.64
CA GLU A 48 48.35 26.87 60.97
C GLU A 48 47.01 26.19 60.68
N VAL A 49 46.01 26.39 61.54
CA VAL A 49 44.64 25.89 61.35
C VAL A 49 43.94 26.69 60.27
N ASP A 50 44.12 28.01 60.24
CA ASP A 50 43.56 28.89 59.20
C ASP A 50 44.11 28.55 57.80
N GLU A 51 45.44 28.33 57.69
CA GLU A 51 46.07 27.89 56.43
C GLU A 51 45.56 26.53 55.94
N LEU A 52 45.28 25.61 56.87
CA LEU A 52 44.67 24.31 56.57
C LEU A 52 43.22 24.46 56.07
N ILE A 53 42.43 25.32 56.71
CA ILE A 53 41.05 25.63 56.30
C ILE A 53 41.05 26.21 54.88
N THR A 54 41.90 27.21 54.61
CA THR A 54 42.00 27.81 53.27
C THR A 54 42.39 26.80 52.19
N ARG A 55 43.32 25.87 52.48
CA ARG A 55 43.67 24.81 51.53
C ARG A 55 42.52 23.83 51.29
N LEU A 56 41.75 23.51 52.32
CA LEU A 56 40.57 22.66 52.22
C LEU A 56 39.48 23.34 51.38
N GLU A 57 39.22 24.62 51.61
CA GLU A 57 38.27 25.43 50.83
C GLU A 57 38.67 25.46 49.34
N GLN A 58 39.94 25.74 49.03
CA GLN A 58 40.44 25.72 47.65
C GLN A 58 40.34 24.34 46.99
N ALA A 59 40.55 23.26 47.74
CA ALA A 59 40.43 21.90 47.22
C ALA A 59 38.97 21.53 46.93
N ILE A 60 38.03 21.97 47.80
CA ILE A 60 36.59 21.79 47.60
C ILE A 60 36.12 22.58 46.39
N GLU A 61 36.47 23.86 46.28
CA GLU A 61 36.09 24.72 45.16
C GLU A 61 36.60 24.15 43.83
N LYS A 62 37.84 23.65 43.79
CA LYS A 62 38.37 22.98 42.61
C LYS A 62 37.59 21.71 42.25
N ALA A 63 37.26 20.87 43.24
CA ALA A 63 36.49 19.66 42.99
C ALA A 63 35.08 19.96 42.47
N GLU A 64 34.44 21.03 42.97
CA GLU A 64 33.14 21.50 42.46
C GLU A 64 33.22 21.94 41.00
N ILE A 65 34.26 22.70 40.63
CA ILE A 65 34.50 23.13 39.24
C ILE A 65 34.72 21.93 38.33
N ASP A 66 35.55 20.97 38.73
CA ASP A 66 35.83 19.76 37.93
C ASP A 66 34.56 18.92 37.72
N VAL A 67 33.71 18.77 38.75
CA VAL A 67 32.41 18.10 38.64
C VAL A 67 31.49 18.84 37.67
N GLN A 68 31.42 20.17 37.72
CA GLN A 68 30.57 20.94 36.80
C GLN A 68 31.04 20.88 35.35
N ASN A 69 32.35 20.89 35.13
CA ASN A 69 32.91 20.68 33.79
C ASN A 69 32.56 19.30 33.25
N TYR A 70 32.64 18.26 34.07
CA TYR A 70 32.26 16.91 33.69
C TYR A 70 30.76 16.79 33.36
N ILE A 71 29.88 17.39 34.18
CA ILE A 71 28.44 17.44 33.92
C ILE A 71 28.18 18.11 32.57
N THR A 72 28.79 19.27 32.32
CA THR A 72 28.62 20.02 31.06
C THR A 72 29.09 19.20 29.86
N GLN A 73 30.20 18.48 29.98
CA GLN A 73 30.71 17.61 28.92
C GLN A 73 29.76 16.44 28.64
N VAL A 74 29.24 15.81 29.69
CA VAL A 74 28.26 14.72 29.57
C VAL A 74 26.99 15.22 28.90
N ASP A 75 26.43 16.37 29.33
CA ASP A 75 25.23 16.96 28.73
C ASP A 75 25.43 17.28 27.25
N THR A 76 26.58 17.85 26.89
CA THR A 76 26.93 18.14 25.49
C THR A 76 26.99 16.85 24.67
N THR A 77 27.62 15.81 25.21
CA THR A 77 27.76 14.51 24.51
C THR A 77 26.42 13.82 24.32
N VAL A 78 25.57 13.84 25.36
CA VAL A 78 24.21 13.28 25.31
C VAL A 78 23.36 14.04 24.30
N GLN A 79 23.43 15.38 24.28
CA GLN A 79 22.67 16.18 23.33
C GLN A 79 23.11 15.91 21.88
N GLN A 80 24.41 15.82 21.62
CA GLN A 80 24.92 15.46 20.29
C GLN A 80 24.44 14.08 19.84
N ALA A 81 24.41 13.09 20.75
CA ALA A 81 23.90 11.77 20.45
C ALA A 81 22.39 11.78 20.16
N ILE A 82 21.61 12.56 20.92
CA ILE A 82 20.18 12.76 20.68
C ILE A 82 19.95 13.39 19.30
N ASP A 83 20.70 14.44 18.96
CA ASP A 83 20.55 15.13 17.69
C ASP A 83 20.92 14.23 16.51
N ALA A 84 22.02 13.49 16.61
CA ALA A 84 22.42 12.51 15.59
C ALA A 84 21.37 11.40 15.40
N ASN A 85 20.81 10.89 16.51
CA ASN A 85 19.76 9.87 16.45
C ASN A 85 18.47 10.42 15.83
N ASN A 86 18.11 11.68 16.15
CA ASN A 86 16.96 12.35 15.56
C ASN A 86 17.15 12.55 14.05
N THR A 87 18.33 13.00 13.61
CA THR A 87 18.65 13.14 12.18
C THR A 87 18.56 11.80 11.46
N ALA A 88 19.20 10.75 11.98
CA ALA A 88 19.14 9.42 11.38
C ALA A 88 17.69 8.88 11.28
N THR A 89 16.87 9.15 12.30
CA THR A 89 15.46 8.78 12.31
C THR A 89 14.68 9.54 11.23
N GLN A 90 14.91 10.84 11.08
CA GLN A 90 14.25 11.65 10.04
C GLN A 90 14.66 11.20 8.63
N ASP A 91 15.94 10.92 8.41
CA ASP A 91 16.44 10.43 7.12
C ASP A 91 15.81 9.07 6.76
N ALA A 92 15.71 8.16 7.73
CA ALA A 92 15.04 6.86 7.54
C ALA A 92 13.55 7.02 7.22
N ILE A 93 12.85 7.94 7.90
CA ILE A 93 11.44 8.25 7.61
C ILE A 93 11.30 8.80 6.18
N ALA A 94 12.16 9.73 5.77
CA ALA A 94 12.13 10.32 4.44
C ALA A 94 12.37 9.26 3.34
N ALA A 95 13.36 8.38 3.54
CA ALA A 95 13.65 7.28 2.63
C ALA A 95 12.47 6.31 2.51
N ASN A 96 11.85 5.92 3.63
CA ASN A 96 10.68 5.04 3.64
C ASN A 96 9.48 5.68 2.93
N ASN A 97 9.23 6.97 3.14
CA ASN A 97 8.15 7.68 2.46
C ASN A 97 8.38 7.76 0.95
N ALA A 98 9.61 7.99 0.50
CA ALA A 98 9.95 8.00 -0.92
C ALA A 98 9.77 6.62 -1.57
N ALA A 99 10.18 5.55 -0.88
CA ALA A 99 9.98 4.17 -1.33
C ALA A 99 8.49 3.83 -1.42
N LEU A 100 7.69 4.22 -0.41
CA LEU A 100 6.25 4.00 -0.40
C LEU A 100 5.56 4.76 -1.54
N GLN A 101 5.96 5.99 -1.80
CA GLN A 101 5.41 6.77 -2.92
C GLN A 101 5.71 6.09 -4.26
N THR A 102 6.94 5.60 -4.44
CA THR A 102 7.33 4.87 -5.65
C THR A 102 6.49 3.60 -5.84
N ALA A 103 6.24 2.86 -4.76
CA ALA A 103 5.39 1.67 -4.79
C ALA A 103 3.93 2.02 -5.15
N LEU A 104 3.39 3.10 -4.57
CA LEU A 104 2.04 3.59 -4.87
C LEU A 104 1.90 4.00 -6.34
N ASP A 105 2.87 4.72 -6.89
CA ASP A 105 2.89 5.14 -8.28
C ASP A 105 2.93 3.92 -9.22
N THR A 106 3.69 2.90 -8.84
CA THR A 106 3.76 1.62 -9.59
C THR A 106 2.42 0.91 -9.59
N VAL A 107 1.77 0.79 -8.43
CA VAL A 107 0.44 0.18 -8.31
C VAL A 107 -0.60 0.95 -9.09
N ALA A 108 -0.57 2.29 -9.04
CA ALA A 108 -1.48 3.15 -9.79
C ALA A 108 -1.33 2.93 -11.31
N ALA A 109 -0.09 2.86 -11.82
CA ALA A 109 0.17 2.57 -13.22
C ALA A 109 -0.38 1.18 -13.64
N ARG A 110 -0.18 0.16 -12.81
CA ARG A 110 -0.71 -1.19 -13.06
C ARG A 110 -2.24 -1.21 -13.07
N LEU A 111 -2.89 -0.44 -12.20
CA LEU A 111 -4.36 -0.37 -12.16
C LEU A 111 -4.94 0.24 -13.45
N ILE A 112 -4.26 1.23 -14.03
CA ILE A 112 -4.63 1.81 -15.33
C ILE A 112 -4.52 0.76 -16.44
N GLU A 113 -3.43 0.00 -16.47
CA GLU A 113 -3.24 -1.08 -17.45
C GLU A 113 -4.32 -2.16 -17.34
N VAL A 114 -4.66 -2.59 -16.11
CA VAL A 114 -5.73 -3.57 -15.86
C VAL A 114 -7.08 -3.03 -16.31
N THR A 115 -7.38 -1.76 -16.01
CA THR A 115 -8.64 -1.12 -16.42
C THR A 115 -8.77 -1.09 -17.94
N GLN A 116 -7.68 -0.78 -18.65
CA GLN A 116 -7.66 -0.82 -20.12
C GLN A 116 -7.86 -2.24 -20.65
N ALA A 117 -7.22 -3.23 -20.03
CA ALA A 117 -7.37 -4.64 -20.43
C ALA A 117 -8.83 -5.12 -20.27
N ILE A 118 -9.50 -4.73 -19.18
CA ILE A 118 -10.93 -5.01 -18.96
C ILE A 118 -11.78 -4.40 -20.07
N SER A 119 -11.58 -3.12 -20.38
CA SER A 119 -12.34 -2.43 -21.44
C SER A 119 -12.17 -3.09 -22.81
N ASN A 120 -10.93 -3.51 -23.14
CA ASN A 120 -10.65 -4.25 -24.36
C ASN A 120 -11.37 -5.61 -24.38
N ALA A 121 -11.40 -6.33 -23.26
CA ALA A 121 -12.08 -7.61 -23.15
C ALA A 121 -13.60 -7.49 -23.28
N GLU A 122 -14.20 -6.42 -22.73
CA GLU A 122 -15.62 -6.12 -22.90
C GLU A 122 -15.97 -5.87 -24.37
N THR A 123 -15.14 -5.10 -25.08
CA THR A 123 -15.33 -4.83 -26.51
C THR A 123 -15.22 -6.12 -27.32
N ALA A 124 -14.19 -6.94 -27.08
CA ALA A 124 -14.04 -8.24 -27.73
C ALA A 124 -15.25 -9.17 -27.49
N THR A 125 -15.82 -9.13 -26.27
CA THR A 125 -17.02 -9.90 -25.92
C THR A 125 -18.26 -9.41 -26.68
N ALA A 126 -18.41 -8.09 -26.83
CA ALA A 126 -19.49 -7.49 -27.61
C ALA A 126 -19.38 -7.87 -29.09
N ASP A 127 -18.18 -7.77 -29.67
CA ASP A 127 -17.91 -8.16 -31.07
C ASP A 127 -18.19 -9.64 -31.31
N ALA A 128 -17.75 -10.51 -30.40
CA ALA A 128 -18.05 -11.94 -30.47
C ALA A 128 -19.56 -12.23 -30.41
N THR A 129 -20.30 -11.48 -29.59
CA THR A 129 -21.76 -11.60 -29.49
C THR A 129 -22.44 -11.16 -30.79
N ASN A 130 -21.99 -10.05 -31.39
CA ASN A 130 -22.51 -9.57 -32.66
C ASN A 130 -22.24 -10.57 -33.79
N ALA A 131 -21.02 -11.11 -33.87
CA ALA A 131 -20.65 -12.14 -34.84
C ALA A 131 -21.50 -13.42 -34.69
N LYS A 132 -21.74 -13.85 -33.44
CA LYS A 132 -22.62 -14.99 -33.15
C LYS A 132 -24.05 -14.75 -33.65
N ASN A 133 -24.61 -13.56 -33.39
CA ASN A 133 -25.97 -13.23 -33.82
C ASN A 133 -26.07 -13.17 -35.35
N ALA A 134 -25.07 -12.61 -36.03
CA ALA A 134 -24.99 -12.62 -37.49
C ALA A 134 -24.96 -14.05 -38.06
N ALA A 135 -24.18 -14.95 -37.47
CA ALA A 135 -24.14 -16.35 -37.87
C ALA A 135 -25.47 -17.08 -37.65
N ILE A 136 -26.17 -16.79 -36.54
CA ILE A 136 -27.52 -17.31 -36.28
C ILE A 136 -28.48 -16.83 -37.37
N GLN A 137 -28.44 -15.55 -37.73
CA GLN A 137 -29.29 -14.99 -38.77
C GLN A 137 -29.03 -15.63 -40.13
N ALA A 138 -27.76 -15.76 -40.53
CA ALA A 138 -27.39 -16.44 -41.78
C ALA A 138 -27.90 -17.89 -41.84
N THR A 139 -27.87 -18.60 -40.70
CA THR A 139 -28.42 -19.96 -40.59
C THR A 139 -29.94 -19.97 -40.79
N GLN A 140 -30.66 -19.00 -40.21
CA GLN A 140 -32.10 -18.87 -40.40
C GLN A 140 -32.45 -18.53 -41.86
N ASP A 141 -31.71 -17.62 -42.48
CA ASP A 141 -31.91 -17.25 -43.87
C ASP A 141 -31.68 -18.45 -44.81
N ALA A 142 -30.65 -19.26 -44.53
CA ALA A 142 -30.41 -20.52 -45.24
C ALA A 142 -31.56 -21.51 -45.06
N GLN A 143 -32.12 -21.65 -43.86
CA GLN A 143 -33.28 -22.51 -43.61
C GLN A 143 -34.51 -22.05 -44.40
N VAL A 144 -34.79 -20.74 -44.42
CA VAL A 144 -35.89 -20.17 -45.22
C VAL A 144 -35.71 -20.46 -46.71
N ALA A 145 -34.47 -20.36 -47.21
CA ALA A 145 -34.17 -20.71 -48.60
C ALA A 145 -34.40 -22.21 -48.88
N ILE A 146 -33.99 -23.10 -47.96
CA ILE A 146 -34.23 -24.54 -48.05
C ILE A 146 -35.73 -24.84 -48.07
N ASP A 147 -36.51 -24.25 -47.17
CA ASP A 147 -37.96 -24.44 -47.10
C ASP A 147 -38.65 -23.97 -48.40
N THR A 148 -38.18 -22.86 -48.96
CA THR A 148 -38.65 -22.34 -50.25
C THR A 148 -38.32 -23.32 -51.40
N MET A 149 -37.10 -23.85 -51.44
CA MET A 149 -36.71 -24.85 -52.42
C MET A 149 -37.53 -26.14 -52.29
N GLN A 150 -37.77 -26.61 -51.07
CA GLN A 150 -38.61 -27.78 -50.82
C GLN A 150 -40.04 -27.56 -51.35
N SER A 151 -40.61 -26.37 -51.12
CA SER A 151 -41.92 -26.02 -51.66
C SER A 151 -41.94 -25.99 -53.19
N LEU A 152 -40.87 -25.51 -53.84
CA LEU A 152 -40.75 -25.56 -55.30
C LEU A 152 -40.68 -27.00 -55.81
N ILE A 153 -39.88 -27.86 -55.17
CA ILE A 153 -39.75 -29.28 -55.52
C ILE A 153 -41.10 -29.99 -55.39
N ASP A 154 -41.80 -29.81 -54.27
CA ASP A 154 -43.12 -30.41 -54.01
C ASP A 154 -44.18 -29.97 -55.06
N ASN A 155 -44.06 -28.73 -55.53
CA ASN A 155 -44.93 -28.17 -56.57
C ASN A 155 -44.51 -28.52 -58.00
N PHE A 156 -43.25 -28.91 -58.27
CA PHE A 156 -42.79 -29.31 -59.61
C PHE A 156 -42.72 -30.83 -59.80
N GLY A 157 -42.88 -31.60 -58.72
CA GLY A 157 -42.80 -33.06 -58.73
C GLY A 157 -43.82 -33.72 -59.67
N SER A 158 -43.40 -34.82 -60.30
CA SER A 158 -44.32 -35.69 -61.04
C SER A 158 -45.22 -36.45 -60.07
N ARG A 159 -46.53 -36.42 -60.35
CA ARG A 159 -47.57 -37.19 -59.67
C ARG A 159 -47.82 -38.54 -60.35
N GLY A 160 -46.96 -38.93 -61.30
CA GLY A 160 -47.10 -40.16 -62.06
C GLY A 160 -48.20 -40.08 -63.12
N ALA A 161 -48.75 -41.24 -63.49
CA ALA A 161 -49.85 -41.32 -64.45
C ALA A 161 -51.09 -40.56 -63.95
N TRP A 162 -51.79 -39.86 -64.84
CA TRP A 162 -52.96 -39.08 -64.46
C TRP A 162 -54.04 -39.97 -63.81
N SER A 163 -54.62 -39.45 -62.74
CA SER A 163 -55.67 -40.07 -61.92
C SER A 163 -56.65 -39.00 -61.42
N SER A 164 -57.94 -39.32 -61.48
CA SER A 164 -59.06 -38.47 -61.06
C SER A 164 -59.18 -38.24 -59.55
N THR A 165 -58.39 -38.97 -58.74
CA THR A 165 -58.39 -38.86 -57.28
C THR A 165 -57.15 -38.17 -56.73
N THR A 166 -56.21 -37.80 -57.59
CA THR A 166 -54.93 -37.22 -57.18
C THR A 166 -55.03 -35.70 -57.18
N GLN A 167 -54.65 -35.07 -56.08
CA GLN A 167 -54.51 -33.61 -56.02
C GLN A 167 -53.26 -33.19 -56.80
N TYR A 168 -53.45 -32.36 -57.83
CA TYR A 168 -52.38 -31.70 -58.56
C TYR A 168 -52.35 -30.24 -58.13
N TYR A 169 -51.23 -29.79 -57.59
CA TYR A 169 -50.97 -28.38 -57.37
C TYR A 169 -50.44 -27.73 -58.65
N LYS A 170 -50.46 -26.39 -58.71
CA LYS A 170 -49.85 -25.66 -59.82
C LYS A 170 -48.40 -26.12 -60.03
N ASN A 171 -48.03 -26.34 -61.28
CA ASN A 171 -46.75 -26.87 -61.77
C ASN A 171 -46.51 -28.37 -61.56
N ASN A 172 -47.41 -29.12 -60.94
CA ASN A 172 -47.26 -30.57 -60.84
C ASN A 172 -47.28 -31.19 -62.24
N LEU A 173 -46.43 -32.20 -62.44
CA LEU A 173 -46.35 -32.95 -63.69
C LEU A 173 -47.17 -34.23 -63.61
N THR A 174 -47.77 -34.65 -64.72
CA THR A 174 -48.45 -35.96 -64.83
C THR A 174 -48.26 -36.54 -66.22
N GLU A 175 -48.40 -37.85 -66.36
CA GLU A 175 -48.21 -38.56 -67.62
C GLU A 175 -49.51 -39.17 -68.13
N VAL A 176 -49.76 -38.97 -69.43
CA VAL A 176 -50.87 -39.58 -70.17
C VAL A 176 -50.38 -39.97 -71.56
N ASP A 177 -50.52 -41.25 -71.92
CA ASP A 177 -50.15 -41.79 -73.25
C ASP A 177 -48.73 -41.44 -73.73
N GLY A 178 -47.76 -41.44 -72.80
CA GLY A 178 -46.36 -41.14 -73.09
C GLY A 178 -46.04 -39.65 -73.27
N ARG A 179 -47.01 -38.76 -73.00
CA ARG A 179 -46.84 -37.31 -72.95
C ARG A 179 -46.87 -36.82 -71.50
N THR A 180 -46.06 -35.82 -71.19
CA THR A 180 -46.05 -35.18 -69.88
C THR A 180 -46.80 -33.86 -69.95
N TYR A 181 -47.72 -33.64 -69.01
CA TYR A 181 -48.50 -32.42 -68.86
C TYR A 181 -48.16 -31.73 -67.54
N ILE A 182 -48.17 -30.39 -67.54
CA ILE A 182 -47.98 -29.56 -66.36
C ILE A 182 -49.29 -28.88 -65.98
N ALA A 183 -49.65 -28.92 -64.69
CA ALA A 183 -50.83 -28.25 -64.17
C ALA A 183 -50.60 -26.73 -64.11
N LEU A 184 -51.48 -25.93 -64.72
CA LEU A 184 -51.42 -24.47 -64.71
C LEU A 184 -52.05 -23.86 -63.44
N LYS A 185 -52.90 -24.63 -62.77
CA LYS A 185 -53.59 -24.30 -61.51
C LYS A 185 -53.95 -25.58 -60.76
N GLU A 186 -54.27 -25.43 -59.48
CA GLU A 186 -54.65 -26.55 -58.61
C GLU A 186 -55.94 -27.25 -59.08
N ASN A 187 -55.94 -28.59 -59.13
CA ASN A 187 -57.09 -29.41 -59.54
C ASN A 187 -56.98 -30.88 -59.04
N ILE A 188 -58.09 -31.63 -59.01
CA ILE A 188 -58.10 -33.06 -58.61
C ILE A 188 -58.59 -33.99 -59.74
N ASN A 189 -59.58 -33.54 -60.51
CA ASN A 189 -60.29 -34.39 -61.48
C ASN A 189 -60.55 -33.67 -62.80
N THR A 190 -59.62 -32.82 -63.21
CA THR A 190 -59.72 -32.12 -64.50
C THR A 190 -58.92 -32.88 -65.56
N PRO A 191 -59.55 -33.33 -66.66
CA PRO A 191 -58.84 -34.03 -67.72
C PRO A 191 -57.73 -33.19 -68.36
N VAL A 192 -56.63 -33.82 -68.79
CA VAL A 192 -55.48 -33.15 -69.44
C VAL A 192 -55.81 -32.43 -70.76
N THR A 193 -57.03 -32.64 -71.30
CA THR A 193 -57.54 -31.93 -72.49
C THR A 193 -58.01 -30.50 -72.19
N ASP A 194 -58.26 -30.15 -70.93
CA ASP A 194 -58.61 -28.79 -70.54
C ASP A 194 -57.34 -27.90 -70.50
N LYS A 195 -57.15 -27.14 -71.57
CA LYS A 195 -56.03 -26.21 -71.75
C LYS A 195 -56.00 -25.04 -70.75
N SER A 196 -57.09 -24.80 -70.03
CA SER A 196 -57.11 -23.80 -68.96
C SER A 196 -56.53 -24.33 -67.65
N THR A 197 -56.34 -25.65 -67.55
CA THR A 197 -55.88 -26.35 -66.36
C THR A 197 -54.56 -27.09 -66.62
N TRP A 198 -54.32 -27.56 -67.84
CA TRP A 198 -53.14 -28.32 -68.21
C TRP A 198 -52.45 -27.74 -69.45
N ALA A 199 -51.12 -27.75 -69.47
CA ALA A 199 -50.31 -27.50 -70.66
C ALA A 199 -49.46 -28.73 -70.97
N LEU A 200 -49.23 -29.01 -72.27
CA LEU A 200 -48.27 -30.03 -72.68
C LEU A 200 -46.86 -29.55 -72.30
N PHE A 201 -46.18 -30.31 -71.47
CA PHE A 201 -44.84 -30.01 -70.99
C PHE A 201 -43.78 -30.69 -71.85
N ALA A 202 -44.00 -31.97 -72.18
CA ALA A 202 -43.13 -32.73 -73.06
C ALA A 202 -43.93 -33.72 -73.90
N ASP A 203 -43.64 -33.76 -75.20
CA ASP A 203 -44.03 -34.86 -76.08
C ASP A 203 -42.77 -35.68 -76.38
N LYS A 204 -42.86 -37.01 -76.30
CA LYS A 204 -41.68 -37.86 -76.48
C LYS A 204 -41.19 -37.74 -77.93
N GLY A 205 -40.14 -36.96 -78.14
CA GLY A 205 -39.44 -36.89 -79.41
C GLY A 205 -38.81 -38.24 -79.76
N ILE A 206 -38.68 -38.53 -81.05
CA ILE A 206 -37.79 -39.61 -81.51
C ILE A 206 -36.36 -39.29 -81.06
N GLN A 207 -35.66 -40.27 -80.47
CA GLN A 207 -34.22 -40.14 -80.22
C GLN A 207 -33.53 -39.90 -81.57
N GLY A 208 -32.83 -38.79 -81.71
CA GLY A 208 -32.07 -38.51 -82.93
C GLY A 208 -31.03 -39.61 -83.18
N ALA A 209 -30.85 -40.00 -84.44
CA ALA A 209 -29.76 -40.89 -84.81
C ALA A 209 -28.41 -40.23 -84.46
N GLU A 210 -27.50 -41.00 -83.87
CA GLU A 210 -26.12 -40.58 -83.60
C GLU A 210 -25.49 -40.05 -84.90
N GLY A 211 -24.97 -38.82 -84.88
CA GLY A 211 -24.35 -38.22 -86.06
C GLY A 211 -23.09 -38.98 -86.49
N PRO A 212 -22.76 -39.06 -87.80
CA PRO A 212 -21.55 -39.72 -88.24
C PRO A 212 -20.31 -39.01 -87.67
N ARG A 213 -19.41 -39.78 -87.06
CA ARG A 213 -18.08 -39.32 -86.61
C ARG A 213 -17.34 -38.67 -87.79
N GLY A 214 -16.88 -37.44 -87.62
CA GLY A 214 -16.11 -36.72 -88.65
C GLY A 214 -14.83 -37.46 -89.04
N LEU A 215 -14.39 -37.30 -90.29
CA LEU A 215 -13.11 -37.83 -90.77
C LEU A 215 -11.95 -37.26 -89.91
N PRO A 216 -11.01 -38.09 -89.45
CA PRO A 216 -9.80 -37.60 -88.79
C PRO A 216 -9.07 -36.62 -89.72
N GLY A 217 -8.63 -35.49 -89.18
CA GLY A 217 -7.74 -34.57 -89.91
C GLY A 217 -6.43 -35.28 -90.25
N LYS A 218 -5.77 -34.89 -91.36
CA LYS A 218 -4.40 -35.30 -91.63
C LYS A 218 -3.52 -34.84 -90.47
N ASP A 219 -2.79 -35.75 -89.85
CA ASP A 219 -1.80 -35.41 -88.83
C ASP A 219 -0.82 -34.38 -89.42
N GLY A 220 -0.55 -33.32 -88.67
CA GLY A 220 0.53 -32.38 -89.02
C GLY A 220 1.86 -33.13 -88.98
N LYS A 221 2.81 -32.78 -89.87
CA LYS A 221 4.19 -33.27 -89.71
C LYS A 221 4.69 -32.82 -88.33
N ASP A 222 5.30 -33.73 -87.59
CA ASP A 222 5.97 -33.43 -86.33
C ASP A 222 6.89 -32.21 -86.52
N GLY A 223 6.74 -31.20 -85.65
CA GLY A 223 7.65 -30.06 -85.64
C GLY A 223 9.04 -30.50 -85.21
N THR A 224 10.09 -30.00 -85.88
CA THR A 224 11.46 -30.12 -85.39
C THR A 224 11.54 -29.54 -83.98
N GLY A 225 12.00 -30.33 -83.00
CA GLY A 225 12.11 -29.89 -81.62
C GLY A 225 13.05 -28.68 -81.50
N VAL A 226 12.67 -27.71 -80.67
CA VAL A 226 13.48 -26.52 -80.39
C VAL A 226 14.33 -26.79 -79.14
N ASN A 227 15.64 -26.60 -79.26
CA ASN A 227 16.62 -26.71 -78.18
C ASN A 227 17.03 -25.31 -77.72
N ILE A 228 16.48 -24.84 -76.60
CA ILE A 228 16.85 -23.52 -76.06
C ILE A 228 18.19 -23.67 -75.33
N ILE A 229 19.24 -23.11 -75.94
CA ILE A 229 20.61 -23.21 -75.43
C ILE A 229 20.82 -22.25 -74.25
N GLY A 230 20.22 -21.06 -74.30
CA GLY A 230 20.35 -20.07 -73.23
C GLY A 230 19.80 -18.70 -73.59
N GLY A 231 20.04 -17.72 -72.70
CA GLY A 231 19.70 -16.32 -72.92
C GLY A 231 20.94 -15.50 -73.30
N LEU A 232 20.76 -14.56 -74.23
CA LEU A 232 21.75 -13.56 -74.63
C LEU A 232 21.21 -12.16 -74.37
N THR A 233 22.13 -11.20 -74.31
CA THR A 233 21.81 -9.79 -74.00
C THR A 233 21.56 -8.94 -75.25
N SER A 234 22.11 -9.33 -76.40
CA SER A 234 21.93 -8.64 -77.69
C SER A 234 21.95 -9.64 -78.85
N GLU A 235 21.37 -9.27 -80.00
CA GLU A 235 21.47 -10.05 -81.23
C GLU A 235 22.91 -10.21 -81.73
N ASP A 236 23.78 -9.25 -81.42
CA ASP A 236 25.21 -9.30 -81.76
C ASP A 236 25.95 -10.46 -81.07
N ASP A 237 25.38 -11.00 -79.98
CA ASP A 237 25.95 -12.11 -79.23
C ASP A 237 25.57 -13.49 -79.83
N LEU A 238 24.74 -13.51 -80.87
CA LEU A 238 24.34 -14.77 -81.52
C LEU A 238 25.52 -15.40 -82.26
N PRO A 239 25.75 -16.72 -82.11
CA PRO A 239 26.80 -17.41 -82.86
C PRO A 239 26.60 -17.26 -84.37
N THR A 240 27.68 -17.13 -85.13
CA THR A 240 27.59 -17.00 -86.60
C THR A 240 27.05 -18.25 -87.31
N VAL A 241 27.00 -19.38 -86.62
CA VAL A 241 26.45 -20.67 -87.10
C VAL A 241 25.76 -21.40 -85.95
N GLY A 242 24.61 -22.00 -86.22
CA GLY A 242 23.85 -22.84 -85.28
C GLY A 242 23.47 -24.21 -85.87
N THR A 243 22.89 -25.09 -85.05
CA THR A 243 22.34 -26.37 -85.47
C THR A 243 20.83 -26.22 -85.70
N PRO A 244 20.20 -26.94 -86.65
CA PRO A 244 18.75 -26.87 -86.85
C PRO A 244 17.99 -27.17 -85.57
N GLY A 245 17.14 -26.22 -85.15
CA GLY A 245 16.37 -26.30 -83.91
C GLY A 245 17.04 -25.64 -82.69
N ASP A 246 18.31 -25.23 -82.77
CA ASP A 246 18.93 -24.42 -81.71
C ASP A 246 18.22 -23.08 -81.56
N ALA A 247 18.09 -22.60 -80.33
CA ALA A 247 17.44 -21.35 -80.01
C ALA A 247 18.09 -20.58 -78.86
N TYR A 248 18.08 -19.25 -78.96
CA TYR A 248 18.48 -18.33 -77.90
C TYR A 248 17.36 -17.37 -77.55
N MET A 249 17.31 -16.94 -76.29
CA MET A 249 16.37 -15.95 -75.78
C MET A 249 17.04 -14.57 -75.70
N ILE A 250 16.45 -13.54 -76.31
CA ILE A 250 16.97 -12.17 -76.28
C ILE A 250 15.81 -11.23 -76.01
N GLY A 251 15.83 -10.52 -74.88
CA GLY A 251 14.81 -9.51 -74.56
C GLY A 251 13.36 -10.03 -74.49
N GLY A 252 13.15 -11.34 -74.31
CA GLY A 252 11.81 -11.98 -74.29
C GLY A 252 11.40 -12.65 -75.60
N ASP A 253 12.12 -12.37 -76.68
CA ASP A 253 11.93 -12.97 -77.99
C ASP A 253 12.82 -14.21 -78.17
N LEU A 254 12.28 -15.22 -78.86
CA LEU A 254 13.01 -16.43 -79.20
C LEU A 254 13.61 -16.30 -80.59
N TYR A 255 14.91 -16.57 -80.70
CA TYR A 255 15.64 -16.59 -81.96
C TYR A 255 16.01 -18.03 -82.27
N VAL A 256 15.54 -18.56 -83.40
CA VAL A 256 15.75 -19.97 -83.78
C VAL A 256 16.62 -20.06 -85.03
N TRP A 257 17.59 -20.97 -85.03
CA TRP A 257 18.42 -21.22 -86.20
C TRP A 257 17.61 -21.91 -87.31
N GLN A 258 17.60 -21.29 -88.49
CA GLN A 258 16.93 -21.81 -89.68
C GLN A 258 17.96 -22.40 -90.63
N ASP A 259 17.86 -23.71 -90.89
CA ASP A 259 18.83 -24.45 -91.73
C ASP A 259 18.74 -24.06 -93.22
N ASP A 260 17.54 -23.70 -93.67
CA ASP A 260 17.28 -23.32 -95.05
C ASP A 260 17.83 -21.93 -95.41
N THR A 261 17.95 -21.03 -94.43
CA THR A 261 18.51 -19.68 -94.63
C THR A 261 19.91 -19.49 -94.03
N GLY A 262 20.38 -20.43 -93.20
CA GLY A 262 21.67 -20.34 -92.53
C GLY A 262 21.79 -19.12 -91.61
N SER A 263 20.69 -18.74 -90.95
CA SER A 263 20.61 -17.53 -90.14
C SER A 263 19.68 -17.69 -88.94
N TRP A 264 19.95 -16.94 -87.87
CA TRP A 264 19.01 -16.79 -86.75
C TRP A 264 17.80 -15.98 -87.18
N LYS A 265 16.60 -16.46 -86.83
CA LYS A 265 15.34 -15.77 -87.07
C LYS A 265 14.65 -15.50 -85.74
N ASN A 266 14.35 -14.23 -85.45
CA ASN A 266 13.42 -13.87 -84.38
C ASN A 266 12.03 -14.42 -84.74
N VAL A 267 11.51 -15.34 -83.93
CA VAL A 267 10.18 -15.94 -84.10
C VAL A 267 9.13 -15.33 -83.16
N GLY A 268 9.48 -14.25 -82.49
CA GLY A 268 8.63 -13.44 -81.63
C GLY A 268 8.74 -13.79 -80.14
N PRO A 269 7.98 -13.08 -79.29
CA PRO A 269 7.95 -13.32 -77.86
C PRO A 269 7.28 -14.66 -77.57
N ILE A 270 7.88 -15.45 -76.67
CA ILE A 270 7.25 -16.71 -76.22
C ILE A 270 6.26 -16.49 -75.08
N GLN A 271 6.17 -15.26 -74.59
CA GLN A 271 5.18 -14.84 -73.61
C GLN A 271 3.94 -14.35 -74.36
N GLY A 272 2.81 -15.02 -74.14
CA GLY A 272 1.51 -14.56 -74.66
C GLY A 272 1.13 -13.18 -74.10
N PRO A 273 0.19 -12.47 -74.73
CA PRO A 273 -0.37 -11.26 -74.14
C PRO A 273 -0.90 -11.57 -72.74
N GLU A 274 -0.75 -10.63 -71.81
CA GLU A 274 -1.27 -10.77 -70.45
C GLU A 274 -2.76 -11.15 -70.52
N GLY A 275 -3.14 -12.22 -69.82
CA GLY A 275 -4.52 -12.69 -69.80
C GLY A 275 -5.43 -11.63 -69.18
N LYS A 276 -6.68 -11.53 -69.66
CA LYS A 276 -7.68 -10.65 -69.02
C LYS A 276 -7.74 -10.94 -67.53
N SER A 277 -7.87 -9.90 -66.70
CA SER A 277 -8.02 -10.12 -65.27
C SER A 277 -9.35 -10.82 -64.98
N ALA A 278 -9.42 -11.55 -63.85
CA ALA A 278 -10.67 -12.19 -63.43
C ALA A 278 -11.81 -11.17 -63.24
N TYR A 279 -11.48 -9.92 -62.91
CA TYR A 279 -12.42 -8.81 -62.84
C TYR A 279 -12.93 -8.41 -64.25
N ASP A 280 -12.05 -8.30 -65.25
CA ASP A 280 -12.45 -7.97 -66.62
C ASP A 280 -13.40 -9.03 -67.21
N LEU A 281 -13.14 -10.30 -66.91
CA LEU A 281 -14.04 -11.41 -67.25
C LEU A 281 -15.38 -11.35 -66.49
N ALA A 282 -15.38 -10.95 -65.21
CA ALA A 282 -16.60 -10.78 -64.44
C ALA A 282 -17.47 -9.65 -65.02
N VAL A 283 -16.88 -8.52 -65.39
CA VAL A 283 -17.60 -7.39 -66.02
C VAL A 283 -18.18 -7.80 -67.38
N GLU A 284 -17.41 -8.51 -68.22
CA GLU A 284 -17.92 -9.04 -69.50
C GLU A 284 -19.07 -10.04 -69.33
N ASN A 285 -19.12 -10.77 -68.22
CA ASN A 285 -20.19 -11.72 -67.90
C ASN A 285 -21.32 -11.10 -67.06
N GLY A 286 -21.39 -9.77 -66.97
CA GLY A 286 -22.53 -9.04 -66.41
C GLY A 286 -22.37 -8.55 -64.97
N PHE A 287 -21.17 -8.61 -64.39
CA PHE A 287 -20.88 -7.93 -63.12
C PHE A 287 -20.92 -6.41 -63.31
N VAL A 288 -21.68 -5.72 -62.44
CA VAL A 288 -21.77 -4.25 -62.41
C VAL A 288 -21.30 -3.80 -61.03
N GLY A 289 -20.11 -3.19 -60.98
CA GLY A 289 -19.48 -2.71 -59.76
C GLY A 289 -18.02 -2.35 -60.01
N THR A 290 -17.31 -1.83 -59.00
CA THR A 290 -15.86 -1.57 -59.08
C THR A 290 -15.04 -2.83 -58.77
N ILE A 291 -13.72 -2.78 -59.03
CA ILE A 291 -12.83 -3.91 -58.72
C ILE A 291 -12.75 -4.17 -57.21
N GLU A 292 -12.89 -3.13 -56.38
CA GLU A 292 -12.99 -3.25 -54.93
C GLU A 292 -14.27 -3.96 -54.50
N GLU A 293 -15.41 -3.63 -55.10
CA GLU A 293 -16.69 -4.30 -54.84
C GLU A 293 -16.66 -5.77 -55.31
N TRP A 294 -15.96 -6.03 -56.42
CA TRP A 294 -15.74 -7.39 -56.90
C TRP A 294 -14.86 -8.20 -55.95
N ILE A 295 -13.75 -7.64 -55.47
CA ILE A 295 -12.87 -8.31 -54.49
C ILE A 295 -13.64 -8.63 -53.20
N GLU A 296 -14.50 -7.72 -52.73
CA GLU A 296 -15.35 -7.95 -51.56
C GLU A 296 -16.34 -9.11 -51.81
N SER A 297 -16.87 -9.25 -53.03
CA SER A 297 -17.76 -10.35 -53.42
C SER A 297 -17.06 -11.73 -53.50
N GLN A 298 -15.74 -11.75 -53.68
CA GLN A 298 -14.94 -12.98 -53.80
C GLN A 298 -14.41 -13.49 -52.46
N LYS A 299 -14.59 -12.75 -51.36
CA LYS A 299 -14.29 -13.26 -50.01
C LYS A 299 -15.27 -14.37 -49.65
N GLY A 300 -14.89 -15.61 -49.93
CA GLY A 300 -15.62 -16.79 -49.45
C GLY A 300 -15.66 -16.85 -47.91
N GLU A 301 -16.67 -17.54 -47.37
CA GLU A 301 -16.75 -17.84 -45.94
C GLU A 301 -15.46 -18.52 -45.47
N THR A 302 -14.96 -18.10 -44.30
CA THR A 302 -13.81 -18.73 -43.66
C THR A 302 -14.10 -20.22 -43.47
N GLY A 303 -13.23 -21.10 -43.96
CA GLY A 303 -13.40 -22.55 -43.85
C GLY A 303 -13.63 -23.00 -42.41
N PRO A 304 -14.30 -24.15 -42.19
CA PRO A 304 -14.64 -24.61 -40.85
C PRO A 304 -13.39 -24.69 -39.97
N ARG A 305 -13.48 -24.10 -38.76
CA ARG A 305 -12.47 -24.16 -37.71
C ARG A 305 -12.12 -25.63 -37.47
N GLY A 306 -10.83 -25.96 -37.44
CA GLY A 306 -10.37 -27.29 -37.00
C GLY A 306 -10.95 -27.63 -35.62
N PRO A 307 -11.02 -28.93 -35.25
CA PRO A 307 -11.59 -29.35 -33.96
C PRO A 307 -10.98 -28.55 -32.82
N GLU A 308 -11.84 -28.10 -31.91
CA GLU A 308 -11.48 -27.32 -30.74
C GLU A 308 -10.37 -28.04 -29.96
N GLY A 309 -9.24 -27.35 -29.75
CA GLY A 309 -8.21 -27.84 -28.86
C GLY A 309 -8.82 -28.05 -27.46
N PRO A 310 -8.34 -29.03 -26.68
CA PRO A 310 -8.88 -29.30 -25.35
C PRO A 310 -8.95 -28.01 -24.54
N GLN A 311 -10.08 -27.79 -23.87
CA GLN A 311 -10.30 -26.69 -22.94
C GLN A 311 -9.05 -26.54 -22.06
N GLY A 312 -8.38 -25.39 -22.13
CA GLY A 312 -7.31 -25.07 -21.19
C GLY A 312 -7.86 -25.20 -19.76
N PRO A 313 -7.05 -25.63 -18.78
CA PRO A 313 -7.51 -25.77 -17.41
C PRO A 313 -8.25 -24.49 -16.98
N PRO A 314 -9.32 -24.61 -16.17
CA PRO A 314 -9.98 -23.43 -15.58
C PRO A 314 -8.91 -22.50 -15.05
N GLY A 315 -8.97 -21.21 -15.39
CA GLY A 315 -8.04 -20.24 -14.85
C GLY A 315 -8.00 -20.44 -13.35
N GLN A 316 -6.83 -20.82 -12.83
CA GLN A 316 -6.63 -20.79 -11.38
C GLN A 316 -6.91 -19.35 -10.99
N ASP A 317 -7.95 -19.14 -10.18
CA ASP A 317 -8.07 -17.92 -9.40
C ASP A 317 -6.68 -17.62 -8.86
N ALA A 318 -6.18 -16.40 -9.09
CA ALA A 318 -4.83 -16.04 -8.72
C ALA A 318 -4.54 -16.58 -7.32
N ASP A 319 -3.48 -17.39 -7.19
CA ASP A 319 -3.08 -17.93 -5.90
C ASP A 319 -2.58 -16.76 -5.05
N LEU A 320 -3.54 -16.10 -4.40
CA LEU A 320 -3.30 -14.98 -3.50
C LEU A 320 -2.79 -15.48 -2.16
N THR A 321 -2.43 -16.76 -1.99
CA THR A 321 -1.90 -17.29 -0.72
C THR A 321 -0.65 -16.51 -0.32
N GLU A 322 0.27 -16.25 -1.26
CA GLU A 322 1.48 -15.47 -0.97
C GLU A 322 1.15 -14.01 -0.63
N VAL A 323 0.18 -13.41 -1.32
CA VAL A 323 -0.28 -12.03 -1.04
C VAL A 323 -1.01 -11.97 0.30
N THR A 324 -1.78 -13.00 0.65
CA THR A 324 -2.54 -13.12 1.89
C THR A 324 -1.61 -13.39 3.07
N GLU A 325 -0.61 -14.25 2.91
CA GLU A 325 0.45 -14.48 3.89
C GLU A 325 1.30 -13.22 4.11
N GLN A 326 1.65 -12.50 3.04
CA GLN A 326 2.33 -11.21 3.16
C GLN A 326 1.43 -10.18 3.84
N LEU A 327 0.13 -10.16 3.55
CA LEU A 327 -0.84 -9.29 4.21
C LEU A 327 -0.97 -9.63 5.70
N ASP A 328 -1.01 -10.91 6.08
CA ASP A 328 -1.07 -11.37 7.47
C ASP A 328 0.23 -11.10 8.23
N GLN A 329 1.38 -11.15 7.55
CA GLN A 329 2.68 -10.75 8.12
C GLN A 329 2.83 -9.22 8.23
N MET A 330 2.20 -8.45 7.33
CA MET A 330 2.15 -7.00 7.37
C MET A 330 1.11 -6.48 8.34
N LYS A 331 0.02 -7.20 8.60
CA LYS A 331 -1.10 -6.74 9.42
C LYS A 331 -0.66 -6.30 10.84
N PRO A 332 0.18 -7.03 11.58
CA PRO A 332 0.71 -6.57 12.87
C PRO A 332 1.66 -5.37 12.72
N LYS A 333 2.38 -5.24 11.60
CA LYS A 333 3.32 -4.14 11.33
C LYS A 333 2.58 -2.85 10.92
N VAL A 334 1.45 -2.98 10.25
CA VAL A 334 0.53 -1.89 9.87
C VAL A 334 -0.34 -1.49 11.07
N ASP A 335 -0.83 -2.46 11.86
CA ASP A 335 -1.57 -2.23 13.11
C ASP A 335 -0.69 -1.57 14.19
N ASN A 336 0.64 -1.76 14.14
CA ASN A 336 1.63 -1.08 14.99
C ASN A 336 2.36 0.09 14.30
N SER A 337 2.08 0.35 13.02
CA SER A 337 2.57 1.53 12.30
C SER A 337 1.72 2.72 12.69
N TRP A 338 2.35 3.90 12.83
CA TRP A 338 1.71 5.17 13.15
C TRP A 338 0.64 5.56 12.11
N GLN A 339 -0.55 4.96 12.19
CA GLN A 339 -1.75 5.49 11.58
C GLN A 339 -2.36 6.48 12.55
N LYS A 340 -2.22 7.77 12.25
CA LYS A 340 -3.06 8.80 12.83
C LYS A 340 -4.52 8.35 12.65
N ASN A 341 -5.18 7.99 13.76
CA ASN A 341 -6.59 7.56 13.83
C ASN A 341 -6.95 6.11 13.49
N VAL A 342 -6.05 5.13 13.71
CA VAL A 342 -6.51 3.76 14.03
C VAL A 342 -5.99 3.43 15.43
N TYR A 343 -6.93 3.48 16.38
CA TYR A 343 -6.78 3.65 17.84
C TYR A 343 -6.15 4.97 18.33
N ASN A 344 -6.36 6.10 17.64
CA ASN A 344 -6.52 7.35 18.38
C ASN A 344 -7.98 7.40 18.87
N ASP A 345 -8.23 6.89 20.07
CA ASP A 345 -9.07 7.73 20.92
C ASP A 345 -8.34 9.08 20.99
N ALA A 346 -8.99 10.21 20.72
CA ALA A 346 -8.35 11.53 20.76
C ALA A 346 -7.60 11.78 22.09
N ASN A 347 -7.89 10.96 23.10
CA ASN A 347 -7.36 11.01 24.43
C ASN A 347 -6.38 9.88 24.79
N VAL A 348 -6.00 8.93 23.92
CA VAL A 348 -5.00 7.88 24.23
C VAL A 348 -3.92 7.83 23.16
N LEU A 349 -2.65 7.87 23.58
CA LEU A 349 -1.47 7.78 22.71
C LEU A 349 -0.63 6.56 23.09
N ASN A 350 -0.48 5.62 22.15
CA ASN A 350 0.44 4.50 22.28
C ASN A 350 1.88 4.96 21.98
N LEU A 351 2.79 4.82 22.95
CA LEU A 351 4.20 5.19 22.81
C LEU A 351 5.11 3.96 22.65
N GLY A 352 4.54 2.76 22.67
CA GLY A 352 5.25 1.47 22.54
C GLY A 352 4.69 0.41 23.49
N HIS A 353 5.26 -0.79 23.43
CA HIS A 353 4.80 -1.93 24.25
C HIS A 353 4.85 -1.65 25.77
N TYR A 354 5.82 -0.84 26.19
CA TYR A 354 6.13 -0.51 27.59
C TYR A 354 5.77 0.93 27.99
N SER A 355 5.09 1.67 27.11
CA SER A 355 4.69 3.04 27.41
C SER A 355 3.44 3.48 26.67
N ALA A 356 2.54 4.17 27.37
CA ALA A 356 1.38 4.80 26.79
C ALA A 356 0.96 6.02 27.62
N SER A 357 0.19 6.92 26.99
CA SER A 357 -0.37 8.12 27.60
C SER A 357 -1.88 8.15 27.46
N LYS A 358 -2.60 8.61 28.49
CA LYS A 358 -4.03 8.94 28.42
C LYS A 358 -4.34 10.32 28.97
N SER A 359 -5.14 11.09 28.25
CA SER A 359 -5.71 12.36 28.68
C SER A 359 -7.14 12.15 29.17
N LEU A 360 -7.55 12.90 30.18
CA LEU A 360 -8.89 12.93 30.75
C LEU A 360 -9.26 14.40 31.01
N ILE A 361 -10.55 14.71 30.96
CA ILE A 361 -11.07 16.00 31.41
C ILE A 361 -12.12 15.76 32.48
N VAL A 362 -11.93 16.38 33.64
CA VAL A 362 -12.91 16.42 34.73
C VAL A 362 -13.61 17.77 34.61
N ASN A 363 -14.86 17.76 34.20
CA ASN A 363 -15.63 18.98 34.01
C ASN A 363 -16.13 19.54 35.36
N PRO A 364 -16.50 20.83 35.43
CA PRO A 364 -17.08 21.43 36.64
C PRO A 364 -18.28 20.67 37.20
N GLU A 365 -19.08 20.02 36.35
CA GLU A 365 -20.29 19.27 36.71
C GLU A 365 -20.02 17.82 37.14
N ASP A 366 -18.81 17.32 36.92
CA ASP A 366 -18.44 15.97 37.39
C ASP A 366 -18.23 15.96 38.91
N TRP A 367 -17.89 17.12 39.49
CA TRP A 367 -17.81 17.34 40.94
C TRP A 367 -19.20 17.28 41.58
N LYS A 368 -19.33 16.51 42.66
CA LYS A 368 -20.60 16.22 43.34
C LYS A 368 -21.06 17.33 44.28
N SER A 369 -20.15 18.20 44.74
CA SER A 369 -20.42 19.23 45.73
C SER A 369 -19.73 20.54 45.38
N THR A 370 -20.36 21.64 45.77
CA THR A 370 -19.81 22.99 45.65
C THR A 370 -19.33 23.56 46.99
N VAL A 371 -19.42 22.77 48.06
CA VAL A 371 -19.13 23.21 49.44
C VAL A 371 -18.30 22.21 50.23
N ASN A 372 -18.12 20.98 49.72
CA ASN A 372 -17.34 19.94 50.38
C ASN A 372 -16.01 19.68 49.68
N VAL A 373 -15.05 19.14 50.43
CA VAL A 373 -13.86 18.54 49.83
C VAL A 373 -14.31 17.33 49.03
N GLU A 374 -13.71 17.14 47.85
CA GLU A 374 -13.95 15.97 47.01
C GLU A 374 -12.66 15.26 46.65
N ALA A 375 -12.75 13.95 46.45
CA ALA A 375 -11.65 13.13 45.96
C ALA A 375 -11.91 12.75 44.49
N LEU A 376 -11.00 13.15 43.62
CA LEU A 376 -10.87 12.59 42.28
C LEU A 376 -9.96 11.36 42.35
N ARG A 377 -10.52 10.22 41.97
CA ARG A 377 -9.80 8.96 41.76
C ARG A 377 -9.54 8.80 40.28
N ILE A 378 -8.29 8.79 39.86
CA ILE A 378 -7.90 8.36 38.53
C ILE A 378 -7.57 6.87 38.64
N SER A 379 -8.39 6.06 38.01
CA SER A 379 -8.42 4.61 38.18
C SER A 379 -7.67 3.95 37.04
N ILE A 380 -6.58 3.25 37.35
CA ILE A 380 -5.75 2.49 36.42
C ILE A 380 -6.02 1.01 36.67
N PRO A 381 -6.58 0.25 35.72
CA PRO A 381 -7.02 -1.13 35.93
C PRO A 381 -5.87 -2.12 35.92
N THR A 382 -5.13 -2.12 37.03
CA THR A 382 -4.10 -3.11 37.34
C THR A 382 -3.91 -3.23 38.86
N ASN A 383 -3.64 -4.44 39.33
CA ASN A 383 -3.15 -4.75 40.68
C ASN A 383 -1.65 -5.12 40.71
N VAL A 384 -0.98 -5.12 39.55
CA VAL A 384 0.44 -5.39 39.41
C VAL A 384 1.08 -4.31 38.54
N PHE A 385 2.06 -3.60 39.08
CA PHE A 385 2.71 -2.50 38.38
C PHE A 385 4.13 -2.33 38.88
N SER A 386 5.07 -2.06 37.97
CA SER A 386 6.44 -1.68 38.32
C SER A 386 6.87 -0.58 37.36
N GLY A 387 7.30 0.57 37.85
CA GLY A 387 7.78 1.64 36.98
C GLY A 387 7.26 3.02 37.37
N LEU A 388 7.12 3.89 36.36
CA LEU A 388 6.81 5.31 36.52
C LEU A 388 5.40 5.62 36.02
N ILE A 389 4.66 6.35 36.84
CA ILE A 389 3.43 7.04 36.44
C ILE A 389 3.67 8.53 36.59
N ARG A 390 3.63 9.28 35.50
CA ARG A 390 3.68 10.75 35.52
C ARG A 390 2.27 11.28 35.27
N VAL A 391 1.82 12.17 36.14
CA VAL A 391 0.52 12.82 36.01
C VAL A 391 0.70 14.33 35.91
N VAL A 392 0.12 14.90 34.86
CA VAL A 392 0.06 16.34 34.63
C VAL A 392 -1.36 16.80 34.87
N TYR A 393 -1.53 17.77 35.76
CA TYR A 393 -2.79 18.43 36.04
C TYR A 393 -2.76 19.85 35.50
N ALA A 394 -3.83 20.29 34.87
CA ALA A 394 -4.03 21.67 34.47
C ALA A 394 -5.48 22.11 34.74
N SER A 395 -5.64 23.30 35.30
CA SER A 395 -6.92 23.90 35.66
C SER A 395 -6.92 25.37 35.24
N ALA A 396 -8.00 25.82 34.61
CA ALA A 396 -8.15 27.20 34.14
C ALA A 396 -8.98 28.05 35.13
N TYR A 397 -8.81 29.37 35.13
CA TYR A 397 -9.64 30.27 35.94
C TYR A 397 -11.03 30.38 35.31
N GLN A 398 -11.98 29.57 35.77
CA GLN A 398 -13.36 29.58 35.25
C GLN A 398 -14.36 30.02 36.31
N HIS A 399 -14.35 29.36 37.47
CA HIS A 399 -15.29 29.64 38.56
C HIS A 399 -14.59 30.20 39.80
N THR A 400 -13.33 29.81 40.01
CA THR A 400 -12.61 29.96 41.28
C THR A 400 -11.13 30.23 41.00
N ASN A 401 -10.40 30.83 41.94
CA ASN A 401 -8.96 31.09 41.80
C ASN A 401 -8.09 29.83 42.03
N ALA A 402 -8.49 28.72 41.43
CA ALA A 402 -7.84 27.41 41.47
C ALA A 402 -7.15 27.11 40.13
N SER A 403 -6.49 28.10 39.53
CA SER A 403 -5.88 28.02 38.20
C SER A 403 -4.39 27.61 38.22
N GLY A 404 -3.88 27.17 37.07
CA GLY A 404 -2.52 26.68 36.88
C GLY A 404 -2.49 25.15 36.89
N GLY A 405 -1.44 24.53 37.42
CA GLY A 405 -1.27 23.08 37.26
C GLY A 405 -0.17 22.49 38.13
N ALA A 406 0.02 21.19 37.98
CA ALA A 406 1.07 20.43 38.64
C ALA A 406 1.60 19.30 37.75
N ILE A 407 2.88 18.97 37.88
CA ILE A 407 3.49 17.77 37.31
C ILE A 407 3.96 16.92 38.49
N VAL A 408 3.52 15.67 38.50
CA VAL A 408 3.79 14.72 39.59
C VAL A 408 4.27 13.40 39.00
N GLU A 409 5.28 12.82 39.62
CA GLU A 409 5.86 11.55 39.23
C GLU A 409 5.77 10.57 40.39
N TYR A 410 5.23 9.39 40.11
CA TYR A 410 5.12 8.27 41.04
C TYR A 410 6.00 7.13 40.54
N ASN A 411 7.03 6.79 41.30
CA ASN A 411 7.83 5.59 41.09
C ASN A 411 7.27 4.48 41.99
N LEU A 412 6.71 3.44 41.38
CA LEU A 412 5.86 2.46 42.04
C LEU A 412 6.34 1.04 41.81
N GLU A 413 6.21 0.21 42.84
CA GLU A 413 6.31 -1.25 42.78
C GLU A 413 5.11 -1.83 43.51
N VAL A 414 4.27 -2.58 42.79
CA VAL A 414 2.99 -3.12 43.24
C VAL A 414 2.92 -4.57 42.81
N TYR A 415 2.82 -5.46 43.79
CA TYR A 415 2.63 -6.90 43.58
C TYR A 415 2.09 -7.55 44.87
N GLY A 416 1.49 -8.73 44.73
CA GLY A 416 0.99 -9.49 45.89
C GLY A 416 -0.15 -8.81 46.65
N GLY A 417 -0.94 -7.96 45.97
CA GLY A 417 -2.07 -7.24 46.57
C GLY A 417 -1.67 -6.07 47.47
N ALA A 418 -0.43 -5.56 47.37
CA ALA A 418 0.02 -4.40 48.13
C ALA A 418 0.97 -3.50 47.30
N VAL A 419 1.04 -2.22 47.70
CA VAL A 419 2.07 -1.29 47.24
C VAL A 419 3.34 -1.55 48.04
N GLN A 420 4.39 -2.01 47.38
CA GLN A 420 5.64 -2.47 47.99
C GLN A 420 6.64 -1.33 48.10
N LYS A 421 6.70 -0.49 47.07
CA LYS A 421 7.45 0.76 47.07
C LYS A 421 6.65 1.84 46.39
N GLN A 422 6.76 3.04 46.94
CA GLN A 422 6.20 4.24 46.34
C GLN A 422 7.06 5.44 46.70
N GLN A 423 7.49 6.18 45.68
CA GLN A 423 8.07 7.50 45.82
C GLN A 423 7.24 8.47 44.98
N LYS A 424 6.76 9.54 45.62
CA LYS A 424 6.04 10.65 44.98
C LYS A 424 6.93 11.88 44.92
N THR A 425 7.13 12.40 43.71
CA THR A 425 7.86 13.64 43.47
C THR A 425 6.95 14.63 42.76
N ILE A 426 6.78 15.84 43.30
CA ILE A 426 6.09 16.94 42.61
C ILE A 426 7.17 17.78 41.94
N THR A 427 7.29 17.65 40.63
CA THR A 427 8.34 18.29 39.82
C THR A 427 8.01 19.77 39.56
N SER A 428 6.72 20.12 39.48
CA SER A 428 6.28 21.51 39.36
C SER A 428 4.86 21.66 39.88
N ILE A 429 4.55 22.79 40.51
CA ILE A 429 3.19 23.14 40.96
C ILE A 429 2.99 24.65 41.03
N SER A 430 1.88 25.15 40.49
CA SER A 430 1.54 26.57 40.60
C SER A 430 0.94 26.90 41.98
N GLN A 431 1.16 28.13 42.44
CA GLN A 431 0.70 28.57 43.76
C GLN A 431 -0.83 28.45 43.94
N ASN A 432 -1.61 28.86 42.93
CA ASN A 432 -3.07 28.80 43.00
C ASN A 432 -3.60 27.38 42.89
N PHE A 433 -2.92 26.49 42.15
CA PHE A 433 -3.27 25.07 42.13
C PHE A 433 -2.97 24.41 43.49
N ALA A 434 -1.78 24.64 44.05
CA ALA A 434 -1.38 24.12 45.37
C ALA A 434 -2.28 24.57 46.53
N LYS A 435 -2.89 25.76 46.42
CA LYS A 435 -3.83 26.29 47.44
C LYS A 435 -5.18 25.58 47.44
N ASN A 436 -5.57 24.99 46.32
CA ASN A 436 -6.93 24.51 46.08
C ASN A 436 -7.01 23.00 45.80
N TYR A 437 -5.88 22.37 45.47
CA TYR A 437 -5.78 20.94 45.23
C TYR A 437 -4.64 20.33 46.04
N LEU A 438 -4.91 19.17 46.62
CA LEU A 438 -3.98 18.33 47.34
C LEU A 438 -3.72 17.06 46.53
N ILE A 439 -2.48 16.89 46.09
CA ILE A 439 -2.04 15.68 45.37
C ILE A 439 -1.80 14.57 46.39
N GLY A 440 -2.64 13.54 46.34
CA GLY A 440 -2.60 12.40 47.25
C GLY A 440 -1.49 11.41 46.90
N ASP A 441 -1.42 10.35 47.69
CA ASP A 441 -0.60 9.19 47.37
C ASP A 441 -1.40 8.21 46.49
N VAL A 442 -0.70 7.33 45.79
CA VAL A 442 -1.34 6.22 45.07
C VAL A 442 -1.87 5.21 46.07
N ILE A 443 -3.10 4.73 45.82
CA ILE A 443 -3.77 3.74 46.65
C ILE A 443 -4.08 2.53 45.78
N LEU A 444 -3.85 1.33 46.29
CA LEU A 444 -4.31 0.09 45.65
C LEU A 444 -5.70 -0.28 46.21
N GLY A 445 -6.65 -0.50 45.32
CA GLY A 445 -7.92 -1.18 45.64
C GLY A 445 -8.02 -2.54 44.96
N ASP A 446 -9.23 -3.07 44.88
CA ASP A 446 -9.50 -4.34 44.21
C ASP A 446 -9.26 -4.18 42.70
N ASP A 447 -8.15 -4.75 42.23
CA ASP A 447 -7.71 -4.75 40.82
C ASP A 447 -7.46 -3.38 40.17
N MET A 448 -7.36 -2.31 40.98
CA MET A 448 -7.18 -0.94 40.49
C MET A 448 -6.12 -0.18 41.29
N LEU A 449 -5.25 0.55 40.60
CA LEU A 449 -4.44 1.61 41.18
C LEU A 449 -5.18 2.94 41.06
N TYR A 450 -5.26 3.68 42.16
CA TYR A 450 -5.88 4.99 42.23
C TYR A 450 -4.85 6.08 42.44
N VAL A 451 -4.69 6.97 41.45
CA VAL A 451 -3.99 8.24 41.67
C VAL A 451 -5.00 9.24 42.22
N MET A 452 -4.70 9.80 43.39
CA MET A 452 -5.62 10.63 44.14
C MET A 452 -5.34 12.12 43.96
N LEU A 453 -6.38 12.89 43.65
CA LEU A 453 -6.37 14.35 43.73
C LEU A 453 -7.54 14.80 44.59
N TYR A 454 -7.25 15.49 45.69
CA TYR A 454 -8.26 16.07 46.55
C TYR A 454 -8.44 17.54 46.22
N LYS A 455 -9.68 17.98 46.16
CA LYS A 455 -10.09 19.31 45.79
C LYS A 455 -10.70 19.99 47.01
N GLY A 456 -10.29 21.22 47.29
CA GLY A 456 -10.88 22.03 48.37
C GLY A 456 -12.33 22.42 48.09
N SER A 457 -13.08 22.75 49.15
CA SER A 457 -14.52 23.08 49.11
C SER A 457 -14.91 24.13 48.06
N ASN A 458 -13.98 25.06 47.78
CA ASN A 458 -14.23 26.23 46.94
C ASN A 458 -13.59 26.13 45.56
N ALA A 459 -12.98 25.01 45.16
CA ALA A 459 -12.52 24.85 43.79
C ALA A 459 -13.70 24.38 42.92
N ARG A 460 -13.86 24.82 41.68
CA ARG A 460 -14.92 24.31 40.76
C ARG A 460 -14.52 24.31 39.29
N ASN A 461 -13.25 24.51 39.01
CA ASN A 461 -12.76 24.62 37.64
C ASN A 461 -12.67 23.24 36.99
N ALA A 462 -12.74 23.21 35.66
CA ALA A 462 -12.38 22.02 34.89
C ALA A 462 -10.90 21.65 35.17
N VAL A 463 -10.61 20.36 35.25
CA VAL A 463 -9.25 19.84 35.43
C VAL A 463 -8.93 18.89 34.28
N SER A 464 -8.01 19.30 33.42
CA SER A 464 -7.38 18.42 32.45
C SER A 464 -6.30 17.60 33.13
N VAL A 465 -6.31 16.29 32.89
CA VAL A 465 -5.36 15.34 33.47
C VAL A 465 -4.72 14.57 32.33
N LYS A 466 -3.38 14.53 32.30
CA LYS A 466 -2.63 13.62 31.43
C LYS A 466 -1.90 12.61 32.30
N VAL A 467 -2.04 11.34 31.99
CA VAL A 467 -1.40 10.23 32.69
C VAL A 467 -0.47 9.52 31.71
N ASP A 468 0.83 9.71 31.90
CA ASP A 468 1.88 9.00 31.19
C ASP A 468 2.30 7.79 32.02
N VAL A 469 2.30 6.60 31.43
CA VAL A 469 2.68 5.36 32.09
C VAL A 469 3.87 4.72 31.39
N PHE A 470 4.86 4.32 32.17
CA PHE A 470 6.09 3.67 31.70
C PHE A 470 6.46 2.51 32.63
N SER A 471 6.47 1.28 32.11
CA SER A 471 6.64 0.07 32.91
C SER A 471 7.16 -1.09 32.05
N PRO A 472 7.99 -2.02 32.58
CA PRO A 472 8.44 -3.20 31.86
C PRO A 472 7.32 -4.25 31.69
N ILE A 473 6.14 -4.02 32.26
CA ILE A 473 4.93 -4.82 32.06
C ILE A 473 4.08 -4.11 31.01
N ALA A 474 3.58 -4.84 30.00
CA ALA A 474 2.80 -4.29 28.89
C ALA A 474 1.75 -3.27 29.38
N THR A 475 1.86 -2.02 28.92
CA THR A 475 1.14 -0.90 29.57
C THR A 475 -0.14 -0.49 28.87
N PHE A 476 -0.28 -0.84 27.59
CA PHE A 476 -1.29 -0.23 26.74
C PHE A 476 -2.72 -0.52 27.20
N ASP A 477 -3.02 -1.78 27.57
CA ASP A 477 -4.38 -2.18 27.92
C ASP A 477 -4.91 -1.49 29.17
N TYR A 478 -4.07 -1.36 30.21
CA TYR A 478 -4.52 -0.61 31.38
C TYR A 478 -4.49 0.91 31.16
N THR A 479 -3.52 1.47 30.41
CA THR A 479 -3.52 2.90 30.11
C THR A 479 -4.74 3.33 29.28
N LYS A 480 -5.12 2.53 28.28
CA LYS A 480 -6.32 2.72 27.47
C LYS A 480 -7.59 2.79 28.33
N ASN A 481 -7.66 1.97 29.37
CA ASN A 481 -8.83 1.84 30.22
C ASN A 481 -8.76 2.72 31.49
N ILE A 482 -7.81 3.65 31.60
CA ILE A 482 -7.80 4.61 32.70
C ILE A 482 -9.10 5.43 32.65
N SER A 483 -9.76 5.52 33.80
CA SER A 483 -11.00 6.26 33.99
C SER A 483 -10.88 7.15 35.22
N PHE A 484 -11.93 7.93 35.53
CA PHE A 484 -11.96 8.67 36.78
C PHE A 484 -13.32 8.59 37.48
N THR A 485 -13.32 8.86 38.77
CA THR A 485 -14.52 9.01 39.58
C THR A 485 -14.31 10.10 40.62
N THR A 486 -15.32 10.94 40.83
CA THR A 486 -15.36 11.97 41.87
C THR A 486 -16.20 11.47 43.04
N LEU A 487 -15.73 11.74 44.27
CA LEU A 487 -16.36 11.31 45.50
C LEU A 487 -16.49 12.47 46.47
N ASP A 488 -17.71 12.75 46.92
CA ASP A 488 -17.96 13.69 48.01
C ASP A 488 -17.54 13.08 49.34
N THR A 489 -16.80 13.85 50.12
CA THR A 489 -16.38 13.48 51.48
C THR A 489 -17.43 13.80 52.54
N ASN A 490 -18.54 14.45 52.14
CA ASN A 490 -19.60 14.96 53.01
C ASN A 490 -19.10 15.92 54.09
N SER A 491 -17.97 16.60 53.84
CA SER A 491 -17.41 17.57 54.78
C SER A 491 -16.61 18.68 54.08
N PRO A 492 -16.78 19.94 54.49
CA PRO A 492 -16.00 21.08 53.98
C PRO A 492 -14.54 21.07 54.44
N THR A 493 -14.19 20.24 55.44
CA THR A 493 -12.88 20.23 56.11
C THR A 493 -12.27 18.84 56.26
N SER A 494 -12.81 17.82 55.56
CA SER A 494 -12.27 16.46 55.59
C SER A 494 -10.83 16.37 55.09
N TYR A 495 -10.15 15.27 55.43
CA TYR A 495 -8.71 15.04 55.20
C TYR A 495 -7.76 16.02 55.89
N GLU A 496 -8.28 16.86 56.79
CA GLU A 496 -7.60 18.03 57.33
C GLU A 496 -7.00 18.86 56.19
N TYR A 497 -7.70 19.91 55.81
CA TYR A 497 -7.15 21.08 55.11
C TYR A 497 -6.13 21.83 56.02
N ARG A 498 -5.28 21.08 56.73
CA ARG A 498 -4.14 21.44 57.58
C ARG A 498 -2.81 21.09 56.88
N GLY A 499 -2.87 20.53 55.66
CA GLY A 499 -1.74 20.40 54.72
C GLY A 499 -1.46 21.66 53.89
N HIS A 500 -2.25 22.72 54.09
CA HIS A 500 -2.15 24.03 53.42
C HIS A 500 -0.74 24.65 53.39
N HIS A 501 0.14 24.27 54.31
CA HIS A 501 1.49 24.86 54.43
C HIS A 501 2.63 24.01 53.83
N LYS A 502 2.42 22.73 53.48
CA LYS A 502 3.53 21.88 52.98
C LYS A 502 3.94 22.19 51.54
N TYR A 503 2.98 22.45 50.64
CA TYR A 503 3.28 22.73 49.22
C TYR A 503 3.62 24.20 48.95
N LEU A 504 3.12 25.13 49.78
CA LEU A 504 3.57 26.52 49.79
C LEU A 504 5.04 26.66 50.21
N ALA A 505 5.55 25.77 51.09
CA ALA A 505 6.96 25.71 51.45
C ALA A 505 7.85 25.23 50.28
N LEU A 506 7.41 24.22 49.51
CA LEU A 506 8.13 23.75 48.31
C LEU A 506 8.23 24.82 47.21
N TYR A 507 7.17 25.63 47.01
CA TYR A 507 7.22 26.79 46.12
C TYR A 507 8.25 27.84 46.57
N ASN A 508 8.31 28.12 47.88
CA ASN A 508 9.27 29.09 48.42
C ASN A 508 10.73 28.58 48.38
N ILE A 509 10.95 27.26 48.46
CA ILE A 509 12.29 26.66 48.30
C ILE A 509 12.70 26.68 46.81
N ALA A 510 11.78 26.41 45.87
CA ALA A 510 12.08 26.44 44.44
C ALA A 510 12.47 27.86 43.96
N GLN A 511 11.79 28.92 44.43
CA GLN A 511 12.14 30.30 44.08
C GLN A 511 13.48 30.78 44.66
N ALA A 512 13.93 30.25 45.81
CA ALA A 512 15.25 30.56 46.37
C ALA A 512 16.41 30.01 45.51
N THR A 513 16.12 29.08 44.59
CA THR A 513 17.11 28.49 43.67
C THR A 513 17.07 29.11 42.27
N THR A 514 16.19 30.10 42.03
CA THR A 514 16.02 30.77 40.72
C THR A 514 16.07 32.29 40.87
N ILE A 515 16.90 32.78 41.79
CA ILE A 515 17.43 34.14 41.74
C ILE A 515 18.95 34.00 41.73
N TYR A 516 19.52 33.86 40.53
CA TYR A 516 20.69 34.59 40.03
C TYR A 516 20.76 34.44 38.51
#